data_AF-A0A0D0B7X2-F1
#
_entry.id   AF-A0A0D0B7X2-F1
#
_cell.length_a   1.000
_cell.length_b   1.000
_cell.length_c   1.000
_cell.angle_alpha   90.00
_cell.angle_beta   90.00
_cell.angle_gamma   90.00
#
_symmetry.space_group_name_H-M   'P 1'
#
loop_
_entity.id
_entity.type
_entity.pdbx_description
1 polymer ?
#
loop_
_entity_poly.entity_id
_entity_poly.type
_entity_poly.pdbx_seq_one_letter_code
_entity_poly.pdbx_strand_id
1 'polypeptide(L)'
;MSYMNPLHPPVPSNIHSSYTALAGACSAKPPFAQAMPSTHRRLPQAPLSTVPTSRRSAPCPTVTFDLYGAPSHGLGVPMCELLARSGGALERMLVGANDGVGAQMSGSLGFRKVNLKILWPGYEHLDRTYSLDIHTSAGPLTRGQLAAQIARAFQRFIEELQGYPPAQHGASWRFGNGGIGFNRLMLSALWNVYDDVWLAEVIVDFR
;
A
#
# COMPACT_ATOMS: atom_id res chain seq x y z
N MET A 1 20.38 -29.82 7.35
CA MET A 1 20.54 -31.04 8.18
C MET A 1 19.16 -31.65 8.34
N SER A 2 18.88 -32.76 7.65
CA SER A 2 17.58 -33.44 7.72
C SER A 2 17.54 -34.34 8.95
N TYR A 3 16.59 -34.10 9.84
CA TYR A 3 16.38 -34.91 11.03
C TYR A 3 15.81 -36.28 10.61
N MET A 4 16.57 -37.35 10.83
CA MET A 4 16.18 -38.72 10.48
C MET A 4 15.66 -39.40 11.75
N ASN A 5 14.34 -39.51 11.89
CA ASN A 5 13.72 -40.22 13.00
C ASN A 5 13.53 -41.70 12.60
N PRO A 6 14.21 -42.66 13.25
CA PRO A 6 14.21 -44.07 12.82
C PRO A 6 12.89 -44.83 13.07
N LEU A 7 11.90 -44.20 13.71
CA LEU A 7 10.62 -44.85 14.06
C LEU A 7 9.52 -44.68 13.02
N HIS A 8 9.73 -43.88 11.97
CA HIS A 8 8.74 -43.70 10.90
C HIS A 8 9.42 -43.60 9.52
N PRO A 9 8.78 -44.15 8.46
CA PRO A 9 9.25 -43.93 7.10
C PRO A 9 9.26 -42.43 6.77
N PRO A 10 10.18 -41.95 5.93
CA PRO A 10 10.24 -40.55 5.54
C PRO A 10 8.90 -40.13 4.92
N VAL A 11 8.35 -39.01 5.37
CA VAL A 11 7.11 -38.47 4.81
C VAL A 11 7.37 -38.11 3.34
N PRO A 12 6.60 -38.65 2.38
CA PRO A 12 6.74 -38.30 0.98
C PRO A 12 6.48 -36.81 0.75
N SER A 13 7.25 -36.18 -0.13
CA SER A 13 7.22 -34.74 -0.42
C SER A 13 5.85 -34.22 -0.90
N ASN A 14 4.97 -35.08 -1.40
CA ASN A 14 3.60 -34.74 -1.80
C ASN A 14 2.60 -34.64 -0.63
N ILE A 15 3.00 -35.01 0.60
CA ILE A 15 2.19 -34.89 1.83
C ILE A 15 2.68 -33.72 2.71
N HIS A 16 3.74 -33.02 2.29
CA HIS A 16 4.17 -31.80 2.95
C HIS A 16 3.16 -30.68 2.68
N SER A 17 2.34 -30.38 3.69
CA SER A 17 1.54 -29.16 3.68
C SER A 17 2.46 -27.96 3.88
N SER A 18 2.43 -26.99 2.96
CA SER A 18 3.08 -25.66 3.13
C SER A 18 2.36 -24.77 4.17
N TYR A 19 1.36 -25.31 4.84
CA TYR A 19 0.55 -24.64 5.84
C TYR A 19 1.34 -24.49 7.14
N THR A 20 1.74 -23.25 7.45
CA THR A 20 2.34 -22.90 8.73
C THR A 20 1.31 -22.12 9.54
N ALA A 21 0.92 -22.61 10.73
CA ALA A 21 -0.04 -21.93 11.61
C ALA A 21 0.42 -20.53 12.06
N LEU A 22 1.72 -20.21 11.93
CA LEU A 22 2.29 -18.88 12.18
C LEU A 22 2.27 -17.95 10.95
N ALA A 23 1.88 -18.42 9.76
CA ALA A 23 1.83 -17.59 8.56
C ALA A 23 0.85 -16.41 8.70
N GLY A 24 -0.16 -16.53 9.56
CA GLY A 24 -1.08 -15.44 9.90
C GLY A 24 -0.58 -14.43 10.95
N ALA A 25 0.49 -14.74 11.69
CA ALA A 25 0.95 -13.91 12.82
C ALA A 25 1.92 -12.78 12.43
N CYS A 26 2.48 -12.85 11.22
CA CYS A 26 3.43 -11.89 10.66
C CYS A 26 3.02 -11.47 9.25
N SER A 27 1.78 -11.02 9.06
CA SER A 27 1.38 -10.46 7.76
C SER A 27 1.88 -9.02 7.62
N ALA A 28 3.17 -8.87 7.35
CA ALA A 28 3.69 -7.72 6.61
C ALA A 28 3.45 -7.89 5.09
N LYS A 29 2.66 -8.89 4.68
CA LYS A 29 2.26 -9.11 3.29
C LYS A 29 0.96 -8.36 3.02
N PRO A 30 0.86 -7.64 1.88
CA PRO A 30 -0.39 -7.02 1.45
C PRO A 30 -1.51 -8.08 1.40
N PRO A 31 -2.70 -7.83 1.96
CA PRO A 31 -3.82 -8.78 1.97
C PRO A 31 -4.48 -9.02 0.60
N PHE A 32 -3.90 -8.52 -0.50
CA PHE A 32 -4.57 -8.39 -1.79
C PHE A 32 -4.05 -9.43 -2.79
N ALA A 33 -4.66 -10.62 -2.77
CA ALA A 33 -4.46 -11.63 -3.80
C ALA A 33 -5.54 -11.49 -4.89
N GLN A 34 -5.29 -10.61 -5.87
CA GLN A 34 -6.16 -10.47 -7.04
C GLN A 34 -5.39 -10.67 -8.33
N ALA A 35 -6.04 -11.32 -9.29
CA ALA A 35 -5.54 -11.46 -10.65
C ALA A 35 -5.47 -10.08 -11.31
N MET A 36 -4.29 -9.72 -11.80
CA MET A 36 -4.04 -8.45 -12.49
C MET A 36 -3.71 -8.73 -13.97
N PRO A 37 -3.96 -7.77 -14.87
CA PRO A 37 -3.44 -7.83 -16.24
C PRO A 37 -1.91 -8.02 -16.22
N SER A 38 -1.36 -8.70 -17.22
CA SER A 38 0.09 -8.97 -17.34
C SER A 38 0.97 -7.71 -17.38
N THR A 39 0.37 -6.57 -17.74
CA THR A 39 1.06 -5.28 -17.81
C THR A 39 1.10 -4.54 -16.47
N HIS A 40 0.32 -5.00 -15.49
CA HIS A 40 0.22 -4.38 -14.18
C HIS A 40 1.11 -5.13 -13.19
N ARG A 41 1.89 -4.38 -12.40
CA ARG A 41 2.70 -4.95 -11.33
C ARG A 41 2.45 -4.18 -10.04
N ARG A 42 2.28 -4.90 -8.93
CA ARG A 42 2.26 -4.29 -7.60
C ARG A 42 3.65 -3.76 -7.27
N LEU A 43 3.70 -2.57 -6.70
CA LEU A 43 4.91 -1.97 -6.15
C LEU A 43 5.44 -2.88 -5.02
N PRO A 44 6.65 -3.45 -5.15
CA PRO A 44 7.23 -4.30 -4.11
C PRO A 44 7.35 -3.52 -2.80
N GLN A 45 6.68 -4.01 -1.76
CA GLN A 45 6.83 -3.51 -0.40
C GLN A 45 7.87 -4.38 0.31
N ALA A 46 9.02 -3.81 0.66
CA ALA A 46 10.00 -4.51 1.47
C ALA A 46 9.46 -4.64 2.91
N PRO A 47 9.66 -5.78 3.59
CA PRO A 47 9.34 -5.89 5.00
C PRO A 47 10.12 -4.82 5.78
N LEU A 48 9.42 -4.00 6.56
CA LEU A 48 10.07 -3.01 7.42
C LEU A 48 10.91 -3.77 8.46
N SER A 49 12.24 -3.67 8.35
CA SER A 49 13.18 -4.50 9.13
C SER A 49 13.22 -4.16 10.62
N THR A 50 12.63 -3.03 11.03
CA THR A 50 12.61 -2.53 12.40
C THR A 50 11.17 -2.24 12.82
N VAL A 51 10.35 -3.29 12.97
CA VAL A 51 9.10 -3.14 13.72
C VAL A 51 9.48 -3.29 15.20
N PRO A 52 9.47 -2.22 16.02
CA PRO A 52 9.68 -2.37 17.44
C PRO A 52 8.61 -3.30 18.00
N THR A 53 8.99 -4.17 18.92
CA THR A 53 8.12 -5.07 19.70
C THR A 53 7.26 -4.29 20.71
N SER A 54 6.68 -3.17 20.29
CA SER A 54 5.71 -2.42 21.08
C SER A 54 4.41 -3.21 21.17
N ARG A 55 3.66 -3.00 22.26
CA ARG A 55 2.36 -3.62 22.53
C ARG A 55 1.46 -3.36 21.32
N ARG A 56 1.25 -4.40 20.50
CA ARG A 56 0.45 -4.29 19.27
C ARG A 56 -0.96 -3.81 19.63
N SER A 57 -1.21 -2.54 19.38
CA SER A 57 -2.55 -2.05 19.02
C SER A 57 -3.07 -2.98 17.93
N ALA A 58 -4.32 -3.45 18.04
CA ALA A 58 -4.91 -4.26 16.98
C ALA A 58 -4.75 -3.50 15.65
N PRO A 59 -4.25 -4.14 14.57
CA PRO A 59 -3.99 -3.44 13.31
C PRO A 59 -5.28 -2.78 12.83
N CYS A 60 -5.19 -1.50 12.49
CA CYS A 60 -6.34 -0.76 11.97
C CYS A 60 -6.83 -1.43 10.67
N PRO A 61 -8.16 -1.41 10.41
CA PRO A 61 -8.70 -2.02 9.20
C PRO A 61 -8.12 -1.34 7.96
N THR A 62 -7.85 -2.16 6.95
CA THR A 62 -7.39 -1.72 5.63
C THR A 62 -8.43 -0.84 4.95
N VAL A 63 -7.98 0.25 4.32
CA VAL A 63 -8.80 1.13 3.49
C VAL A 63 -8.54 0.78 2.03
N THR A 64 -9.55 0.26 1.32
CA THR A 64 -9.46 0.01 -0.14
C THR A 64 -9.97 1.21 -0.93
N PHE A 65 -9.50 1.32 -2.18
CA PHE A 65 -9.91 2.34 -3.12
C PHE A 65 -10.35 1.67 -4.42
N ASP A 66 -11.64 1.72 -4.73
CA ASP A 66 -12.21 1.05 -5.89
C ASP A 66 -12.97 2.02 -6.78
N LEU A 67 -12.83 1.87 -8.09
CA LEU A 67 -13.61 2.63 -9.07
C LEU A 67 -15.05 2.12 -9.11
N TYR A 68 -16.01 3.04 -9.09
CA TYR A 68 -17.42 2.74 -9.25
C TYR A 68 -17.69 2.19 -10.66
N GLY A 69 -18.35 1.03 -10.74
CA GLY A 69 -18.68 0.38 -12.01
C GLY A 69 -17.50 -0.27 -12.75
N ALA A 70 -16.32 -0.38 -12.12
CA ALA A 70 -15.20 -1.07 -12.73
C ALA A 70 -15.46 -2.59 -12.81
N PRO A 71 -15.12 -3.25 -13.93
CA PRO A 71 -15.35 -4.69 -14.12
C PRO A 71 -14.47 -5.57 -13.23
N SER A 72 -13.41 -5.00 -12.64
CA SER A 72 -12.47 -5.68 -11.75
C SER A 72 -12.24 -4.83 -10.50
N HIS A 73 -12.83 -5.26 -9.39
CA HIS A 73 -12.56 -4.70 -8.07
C HIS A 73 -11.07 -4.89 -7.70
N GLY A 74 -10.49 -3.90 -7.03
CA GLY A 74 -9.16 -3.89 -6.42
C GLY A 74 -7.97 -3.65 -7.38
N LEU A 75 -8.22 -3.31 -8.65
CA LEU A 75 -7.20 -2.66 -9.48
C LEU A 75 -6.83 -1.27 -8.95
N GLY A 76 -7.70 -0.64 -8.17
CA GLY A 76 -7.44 0.68 -7.62
C GLY A 76 -7.96 1.82 -8.50
N VAL A 77 -7.57 3.03 -8.11
CA VAL A 77 -7.94 4.28 -8.78
C VAL A 77 -6.68 4.96 -9.32
N PRO A 78 -6.65 5.43 -10.59
CA PRO A 78 -5.52 6.17 -11.12
C PRO A 78 -5.21 7.42 -10.26
N MET A 79 -3.97 7.56 -9.82
CA MET A 79 -3.58 8.68 -8.95
C MET A 79 -3.69 10.04 -9.64
N CYS A 80 -3.50 10.09 -10.97
CA CYS A 80 -3.73 11.31 -11.75
C CYS A 80 -5.19 11.81 -11.66
N GLU A 81 -6.16 10.90 -11.68
CA GLU A 81 -7.58 11.22 -11.58
C GLU A 81 -7.96 11.71 -10.18
N LEU A 82 -7.30 11.17 -9.15
CA LEU A 82 -7.46 11.63 -7.76
C LEU A 82 -7.01 13.08 -7.57
N LEU A 83 -6.07 13.57 -8.38
CA LEU A 83 -5.59 14.95 -8.33
C LEU A 83 -6.34 15.90 -9.26
N ALA A 84 -6.77 15.41 -10.42
CA ALA A 84 -7.43 16.22 -11.44
C ALA A 84 -8.89 16.55 -11.11
N ARG A 85 -9.57 15.71 -10.30
CA ARG A 85 -11.00 15.83 -10.02
C ARG A 85 -11.31 16.65 -8.76
N SER A 86 -12.43 17.37 -8.80
CA SER A 86 -13.01 18.01 -7.62
C SER A 86 -13.68 16.99 -6.69
N GLY A 87 -13.95 17.38 -5.44
CA GLY A 87 -14.58 16.50 -4.43
C GLY A 87 -15.85 15.81 -4.93
N GLY A 88 -16.81 16.56 -5.46
CA GLY A 88 -18.06 15.99 -5.98
C GLY A 88 -17.89 15.08 -7.22
N ALA A 89 -16.77 15.18 -7.95
CA ALA A 89 -16.45 14.24 -9.03
C ALA A 89 -15.79 12.97 -8.48
N LEU A 90 -14.96 13.07 -7.44
CA LEU A 90 -14.43 11.90 -6.72
C LEU A 90 -15.57 11.08 -6.10
N GLU A 91 -16.59 11.74 -5.57
CA GLU A 91 -17.78 11.09 -4.99
C GLU A 91 -18.51 10.15 -5.94
N ARG A 92 -18.53 10.48 -7.23
CA ARG A 92 -19.17 9.65 -8.26
C ARG A 92 -18.24 8.58 -8.84
N MET A 93 -16.94 8.75 -8.63
CA MET A 93 -15.91 7.89 -9.23
C MET A 93 -15.46 6.79 -8.26
N LEU A 94 -15.36 7.08 -6.97
CA LEU A 94 -14.80 6.20 -5.96
C LEU A 94 -15.91 5.54 -5.13
N VAL A 95 -15.86 4.23 -4.98
CA VAL A 95 -16.75 3.48 -4.10
C VAL A 95 -16.53 3.93 -2.65
N GLY A 96 -17.61 4.34 -1.97
CA GLY A 96 -17.52 4.79 -0.58
C GLY A 96 -16.72 6.08 -0.39
N ALA A 97 -16.68 6.96 -1.40
CA ALA A 97 -15.89 8.20 -1.34
C ALA A 97 -16.20 9.09 -0.12
N ASN A 98 -17.45 9.08 0.34
CA ASN A 98 -17.93 9.86 1.49
C ASN A 98 -17.81 9.11 2.83
N ASP A 99 -17.27 7.88 2.83
CA ASP A 99 -17.05 7.12 4.06
C ASP A 99 -16.03 7.83 4.94
N GLY A 100 -16.37 8.08 6.21
CA GLY A 100 -15.49 8.71 7.21
C GLY A 100 -14.38 7.78 7.71
N VAL A 101 -13.44 7.40 6.84
CA VAL A 101 -12.33 6.48 7.16
C VAL A 101 -11.37 7.05 8.19
N GLY A 102 -11.25 8.38 8.30
CA GLY A 102 -10.37 9.02 9.30
C GLY A 102 -10.71 8.64 10.75
N ALA A 103 -11.99 8.41 11.05
CA ALA A 103 -12.42 7.98 12.38
C ALA A 103 -11.95 6.55 12.69
N GLN A 104 -11.98 5.68 11.69
CA GLN A 104 -11.49 4.30 11.81
C GLN A 104 -9.97 4.26 11.98
N MET A 105 -9.25 5.11 11.23
CA MET A 105 -7.79 5.21 11.28
C MET A 105 -7.27 5.82 12.57
N SER A 106 -8.06 6.68 13.23
CA SER A 106 -7.73 7.25 14.54
C SER A 106 -7.54 6.17 15.61
N GLY A 107 -8.27 5.05 15.47
CA GLY A 107 -8.24 3.93 16.40
C GLY A 107 -8.59 4.33 17.84
N SER A 108 -8.29 3.44 18.79
CA SER A 108 -8.43 3.74 20.23
C SER A 108 -7.37 4.72 20.75
N LEU A 109 -6.30 4.95 19.98
CA LEU A 109 -5.19 5.82 20.35
C LEU A 109 -5.46 7.30 20.03
N GLY A 110 -6.50 7.61 19.26
CA GLY A 110 -6.93 8.99 19.01
C GLY A 110 -5.99 9.76 18.09
N PHE A 111 -5.33 9.08 17.15
CA PHE A 111 -4.42 9.73 16.21
C PHE A 111 -5.18 10.78 15.38
N ARG A 112 -4.58 11.98 15.23
CA ARG A 112 -5.09 13.01 14.30
C ARG A 112 -4.31 13.06 13.00
N LYS A 113 -3.10 12.51 13.01
CA LYS A 113 -2.18 12.39 11.89
C LYS A 113 -1.62 10.98 11.85
N VAL A 114 -1.30 10.53 10.65
CA VAL A 114 -0.62 9.26 10.42
C VAL A 114 0.56 9.46 9.47
N ASN A 115 1.53 8.57 9.53
CA ASN A 115 2.73 8.57 8.72
C ASN A 115 2.57 7.60 7.53
N LEU A 116 2.42 8.14 6.33
CA LEU A 116 2.51 7.37 5.10
C LEU A 116 3.97 7.17 4.74
N LYS A 117 4.43 5.92 4.76
CA LYS A 117 5.77 5.57 4.31
C LYS A 117 5.73 5.13 2.84
N ILE A 118 6.60 5.69 2.01
CA ILE A 118 6.70 5.34 0.59
C ILE A 118 8.01 4.59 0.37
N LEU A 119 7.90 3.29 0.11
CA LEU A 119 9.01 2.42 -0.28
C LEU A 119 8.96 2.24 -1.78
N TRP A 120 10.01 2.67 -2.48
CA TRP A 120 10.09 2.58 -3.93
C TRP A 120 11.38 1.86 -4.35
N PRO A 121 11.30 0.79 -5.16
CA PRO A 121 12.47 0.02 -5.55
C PRO A 121 13.54 0.86 -6.25
N GLY A 122 14.78 0.75 -5.80
CA GLY A 122 15.92 1.52 -6.29
C GLY A 122 16.10 2.88 -5.61
N TYR A 123 15.15 3.32 -4.78
CA TYR A 123 15.19 4.58 -4.05
C TYR A 123 15.06 4.37 -2.54
N GLU A 124 15.43 3.19 -2.06
CA GLU A 124 15.32 2.82 -0.65
C GLU A 124 16.13 3.76 0.27
N HIS A 125 17.20 4.35 -0.27
CA HIS A 125 18.06 5.31 0.42
C HIS A 125 17.37 6.62 0.81
N LEU A 126 16.22 6.96 0.20
CA LEU A 126 15.50 8.20 0.51
C LEU A 126 14.57 8.08 1.72
N ASP A 127 14.17 6.86 2.07
CA ASP A 127 13.29 6.50 3.18
C ASP A 127 12.21 7.55 3.53
N ARG A 128 11.38 7.92 2.54
CA ARG A 128 10.46 9.05 2.68
C ARG A 128 9.20 8.71 3.45
N THR A 129 8.85 9.59 4.38
CA THR A 129 7.63 9.54 5.18
C THR A 129 6.88 10.86 5.03
N TYR A 130 5.58 10.77 4.78
CA TYR A 130 4.68 11.91 4.64
C TYR A 130 3.61 11.86 5.73
N SER A 131 3.48 12.94 6.49
CA SER A 131 2.37 13.09 7.43
C SER A 131 1.07 13.33 6.66
N LEU A 132 0.05 12.52 6.94
CA LEU A 132 -1.32 12.68 6.44
C LEU A 132 -2.22 13.10 7.61
N ASP A 133 -3.01 14.15 7.41
CA ASP A 133 -4.08 14.48 8.33
C ASP A 133 -5.25 13.51 8.12
N ILE A 134 -5.77 12.93 9.21
CA ILE A 134 -6.96 12.06 9.18
C ILE A 134 -8.22 12.73 9.72
N HIS A 135 -8.10 14.01 10.09
CA HIS A 135 -9.22 14.89 10.45
C HIS A 135 -9.06 16.24 9.75
N THR A 136 -10.19 16.80 9.36
CA THR A 136 -10.32 18.20 8.94
C THR A 136 -11.00 19.01 10.05
N SER A 137 -11.10 20.33 9.86
CA SER A 137 -11.94 21.17 10.73
C SER A 137 -13.42 20.78 10.71
N ALA A 138 -13.90 20.14 9.64
CA ALA A 138 -15.28 19.70 9.48
C ALA A 138 -15.54 18.29 10.04
N GLY A 139 -14.52 17.56 10.47
CA GLY A 139 -14.65 16.19 10.99
C GLY A 139 -13.64 15.20 10.40
N PRO A 140 -13.82 13.90 10.66
CA PRO A 140 -12.94 12.85 10.16
C PRO A 140 -12.86 12.85 8.63
N LEU A 141 -11.69 12.51 8.10
CA LEU A 141 -11.45 12.53 6.67
C LEU A 141 -12.29 11.48 5.94
N THR A 142 -12.81 11.84 4.76
CA THR A 142 -13.49 10.88 3.90
C THR A 142 -12.50 10.05 3.08
N ARG A 143 -12.93 8.89 2.57
CA ARG A 143 -12.11 8.03 1.72
C ARG A 143 -11.59 8.77 0.47
N GLY A 144 -12.44 9.57 -0.17
CA GLY A 144 -12.04 10.38 -1.33
C GLY A 144 -11.00 11.44 -0.99
N GLN A 145 -11.15 12.11 0.15
CA GLN A 145 -10.16 13.06 0.65
C GLN A 145 -8.83 12.36 0.96
N LEU A 146 -8.87 11.15 1.52
CA LEU A 146 -7.68 10.38 1.88
C LEU A 146 -6.92 9.95 0.64
N ALA A 147 -7.65 9.43 -0.35
CA ALA A 147 -7.09 9.04 -1.65
C ALA A 147 -6.36 10.22 -2.32
N ALA A 148 -6.97 11.42 -2.32
CA ALA A 148 -6.36 12.62 -2.86
C ALA A 148 -5.10 13.03 -2.08
N GLN A 149 -5.09 12.94 -0.75
CA GLN A 149 -3.90 13.23 0.05
C GLN A 149 -2.75 12.25 -0.25
N ILE A 150 -3.04 10.95 -0.37
CA ILE A 150 -2.04 9.93 -0.73
C ILE A 150 -1.48 10.21 -2.13
N ALA A 151 -2.34 10.49 -3.11
CA ALA A 151 -1.90 10.82 -4.47
C ALA A 151 -0.97 12.06 -4.49
N ARG A 152 -1.25 13.09 -3.68
CA ARG A 152 -0.37 14.26 -3.53
C ARG A 152 0.97 13.91 -2.88
N ALA A 153 0.98 12.99 -1.92
CA ALA A 153 2.23 12.50 -1.32
C ALA A 153 3.10 11.78 -2.35
N PHE A 154 2.51 10.93 -3.20
CA PHE A 154 3.23 10.27 -4.30
C PHE A 154 3.71 11.26 -5.37
N GLN A 155 2.91 12.27 -5.72
CA GLN A 155 3.36 13.31 -6.65
C GLN A 155 4.61 14.03 -6.12
N ARG A 156 4.57 14.49 -4.86
CA ARG A 156 5.72 15.16 -4.21
C ARG A 156 6.94 14.23 -4.14
N PHE A 157 6.73 12.97 -3.79
CA PHE A 157 7.80 11.97 -3.78
C PHE A 157 8.50 11.88 -5.14
N ILE A 158 7.74 11.79 -6.24
CA ILE A 158 8.29 11.70 -7.60
C ILE A 158 9.04 12.96 -8.01
N GLU A 159 8.53 14.14 -7.63
CA GLU A 159 9.22 15.41 -7.86
C GLU A 159 10.58 15.43 -7.16
N GLU A 160 10.66 14.92 -5.92
CA GLU A 160 11.93 14.79 -5.19
C GLU A 160 12.90 13.81 -5.86
N LEU A 161 12.41 12.77 -6.55
CA LEU A 161 13.27 11.77 -7.21
C LEU A 161 14.08 12.33 -8.38
N GLN A 162 13.70 13.48 -8.95
CA GLN A 162 14.41 14.04 -10.11
C GLN A 162 15.89 14.32 -9.84
N GLY A 163 16.28 14.48 -8.58
CA GLY A 163 17.68 14.67 -8.16
C GLY A 163 18.47 13.38 -7.89
N TYR A 164 17.85 12.20 -7.94
CA TYR A 164 18.47 10.95 -7.48
C TYR A 164 18.40 9.85 -8.54
N PRO A 165 19.52 9.21 -8.90
CA PRO A 165 19.48 8.03 -9.75
C PRO A 165 18.98 6.80 -8.95
N PRO A 166 18.22 5.89 -9.59
CA PRO A 166 17.85 4.63 -8.96
C PRO A 166 19.07 3.72 -8.82
N ALA A 167 19.11 2.91 -7.76
CA ALA A 167 20.02 1.78 -7.67
C ALA A 167 19.74 0.74 -8.78
N GLN A 168 20.77 -0.02 -9.16
CA GLN A 168 20.72 -0.93 -10.32
C GLN A 168 19.59 -1.97 -10.22
N HIS A 169 19.30 -2.50 -9.03
CA HIS A 169 18.23 -3.48 -8.83
C HIS A 169 16.83 -2.91 -9.05
N GLY A 170 16.68 -1.58 -8.93
CA GLY A 170 15.42 -0.86 -9.12
C GLY A 170 15.32 -0.12 -10.46
N ALA A 171 16.23 -0.35 -11.41
CA ALA A 171 16.25 0.38 -12.68
C ALA A 171 14.94 0.30 -13.48
N SER A 172 14.22 -0.82 -13.39
CA SER A 172 12.89 -1.00 -14.01
C SER A 172 11.79 -0.17 -13.36
N TRP A 173 12.01 0.35 -12.15
CA TRP A 173 11.08 1.16 -11.39
C TRP A 173 11.41 2.66 -11.45
N ARG A 174 12.36 3.09 -12.28
CA ARG A 174 12.74 4.50 -12.40
C ARG A 174 11.59 5.38 -12.91
N PHE A 175 11.51 6.61 -12.41
CA PHE A 175 10.64 7.64 -12.97
C PHE A 175 11.38 8.45 -14.06
N GLY A 176 10.62 9.11 -14.95
CA GLY A 176 11.17 10.04 -15.95
C GLY A 176 11.28 9.45 -17.37
N ASN A 177 12.22 9.94 -18.17
CA ASN A 177 12.27 9.66 -19.61
C ASN A 177 12.47 8.16 -19.91
N GLY A 178 11.45 7.53 -20.51
CA GLY A 178 11.40 6.08 -20.74
C GLY A 178 11.26 5.25 -19.45
N GLY A 179 10.74 5.84 -18.38
CA GLY A 179 10.42 5.20 -17.11
C GLY A 179 8.93 5.27 -16.79
N ILE A 180 8.59 5.04 -15.52
CA ILE A 180 7.22 5.12 -15.02
C ILE A 180 6.80 6.60 -14.96
N GLY A 181 5.62 6.91 -15.50
CA GLY A 181 4.96 8.21 -15.33
C GLY A 181 3.95 8.17 -14.19
N PHE A 182 3.63 9.33 -13.61
CA PHE A 182 2.63 9.43 -12.54
C PHE A 182 1.24 8.95 -12.99
N ASN A 183 0.90 9.13 -14.26
CA ASN A 183 -0.35 8.66 -14.87
C ASN A 183 -0.47 7.12 -14.95
N ARG A 184 0.61 6.39 -14.64
CA ARG A 184 0.64 4.92 -14.63
C ARG A 184 0.46 4.34 -13.22
N LEU A 185 0.31 5.19 -12.20
CA LEU A 185 0.13 4.77 -10.82
C LEU A 185 -1.34 4.63 -10.47
N MET A 186 -1.69 3.50 -9.86
CA MET A 186 -3.02 3.19 -9.38
C MET A 186 -2.96 2.92 -7.89
N LEU A 187 -3.72 3.69 -7.11
CA LEU A 187 -3.87 3.50 -5.67
C LEU A 187 -4.95 2.45 -5.42
N SER A 188 -4.57 1.29 -4.87
CA SER A 188 -5.52 0.19 -4.60
C SER A 188 -5.94 0.11 -3.14
N ALA A 189 -5.01 0.33 -2.20
CA ALA A 189 -5.34 0.30 -0.78
C ALA A 189 -4.37 1.09 0.10
N LEU A 190 -4.69 1.17 1.39
CA LEU A 190 -3.83 1.67 2.45
C LEU A 190 -4.01 0.77 3.68
N TRP A 191 -2.93 0.27 4.26
CA TRP A 191 -2.98 -0.57 5.46
C TRP A 191 -1.99 -0.11 6.52
N ASN A 192 -2.39 -0.34 7.77
CA ASN A 192 -1.58 -0.04 8.94
C ASN A 192 -0.54 -1.14 9.14
N VAL A 193 0.72 -0.76 9.31
CA VAL A 193 1.81 -1.70 9.59
C VAL A 193 1.99 -1.82 11.10
N TYR A 194 2.13 -0.68 11.77
CA TYR A 194 2.24 -0.55 13.22
C TYR A 194 1.94 0.90 13.61
N ASP A 195 1.40 1.12 14.82
CA ASP A 195 1.08 2.43 15.39
C ASP A 195 0.47 3.40 14.36
N ASP A 196 1.12 4.52 14.08
CA ASP A 196 0.68 5.52 13.12
C ASP A 196 1.32 5.37 11.74
N VAL A 197 2.01 4.26 11.45
CA VAL A 197 2.71 4.01 10.18
C VAL A 197 1.86 3.18 9.24
N TRP A 198 1.65 3.73 8.04
CA TRP A 198 0.81 3.16 7.00
C TRP A 198 1.57 3.02 5.68
N LEU A 199 1.24 1.97 4.93
CA LEU A 199 1.74 1.74 3.58
C LEU A 199 0.59 1.73 2.59
N ALA A 200 0.84 2.28 1.41
CA ALA A 200 -0.11 2.28 0.31
C ALA A 200 0.15 1.09 -0.63
N GLU A 201 -0.94 0.48 -1.11
CA GLU A 201 -0.86 -0.41 -2.26
C GLU A 201 -0.85 0.41 -3.52
N VAL A 202 0.22 0.29 -4.28
CA VAL A 202 0.32 0.90 -5.59
C VAL A 202 0.49 -0.18 -6.63
N ILE A 203 -0.34 -0.11 -7.66
CA ILE A 203 -0.20 -0.89 -8.87
C ILE A 203 0.33 0.04 -9.97
N VAL A 204 1.28 -0.45 -10.75
CA VAL A 204 1.90 0.30 -11.84
C VAL A 204 1.59 -0.38 -13.16
N ASP A 205 1.08 0.38 -14.13
CA ASP A 205 0.91 -0.08 -15.51
C ASP A 205 2.21 0.13 -16.33
N PHE A 206 2.76 -0.95 -16.87
CA PHE A 206 4.01 -0.97 -17.63
C PHE A 206 3.81 -0.92 -19.16
N ARG A 207 2.59 -0.70 -19.66
CA ARG A 207 2.31 -0.58 -21.11
C ARG A 207 3.04 0.56 -21.79
#